data_AF-A0A529FLI9-F1
#
_entry.id   AF-A0A529FLI9-F1
#
_cell.length_a   1.000
_cell.length_b   1.000
_cell.length_c   1.000
_cell.angle_alpha   90.00
_cell.angle_beta   90.00
_cell.angle_gamma   90.00
#
_symmetry.space_group_name_H-M   'P 1'
#
loop_
_entity.id
_entity.type
_entity.pdbx_description
1 polymer ?
#
loop_
_entity_poly.entity_id
_entity_poly.type
_entity_poly.pdbx_seq_one_letter_code
_entity_poly.pdbx_strand_id
1 'polypeptide(L)' 'MLPILAEFKRTHPLVKVSLKRQRSDTQSTDLNANRIDVGFAVRHRFQRNIEVMPFTQEPLVAVMSRHHRLAEQE' A
#
# COMPACT_ATOMS: atom_id res chain seq x y z
N MET A 1 12.52 -7.33 4.40
CA MET A 1 11.08 -7.56 4.62
C MET A 1 10.50 -6.29 5.20
N LEU A 2 9.34 -5.80 4.73
CA LEU A 2 8.71 -4.58 5.27
C LEU A 2 8.52 -4.72 6.79
N PRO A 3 8.80 -3.69 7.62
CA PRO A 3 8.74 -3.79 9.08
C PRO A 3 7.41 -4.35 9.60
N ILE A 4 6.28 -3.86 9.06
CA ILE A 4 4.94 -4.30 9.45
C ILE A 4 4.70 -5.80 9.20
N LEU A 5 5.22 -6.35 8.10
CA LEU A 5 5.08 -7.78 7.78
C LEU A 5 5.98 -8.64 8.65
N ALA A 6 7.17 -8.12 9.01
CA ALA A 6 8.08 -8.82 9.91
C ALA A 6 7.45 -8.95 11.31
N GLU A 7 6.85 -7.86 11.81
CA GLU A 7 6.14 -7.85 13.09
C GLU A 7 4.90 -8.75 13.08
N PHE A 8 4.09 -8.70 12.01
CA PHE A 8 2.92 -9.56 11.86
C PHE A 8 3.30 -11.05 11.87
N LYS A 9 4.32 -11.45 11.11
CA LYS A 9 4.80 -12.84 11.08
C LYS A 9 5.37 -13.30 12.41
N ARG A 10 6.04 -12.41 13.15
CA ARG A 10 6.54 -12.71 14.50
C ARG A 10 5.39 -13.03 15.46
N THR A 11 4.30 -12.28 15.38
CA THR A 11 3.12 -12.45 16.24
C THR A 11 2.22 -13.60 15.79
N HIS A 12 2.20 -13.91 14.49
CA HIS A 12 1.35 -14.92 13.86
C HIS A 12 2.15 -15.89 12.97
N PRO A 13 3.02 -16.75 13.53
CA PRO A 13 3.98 -17.54 12.77
C PRO A 13 3.37 -18.60 11.84
N LEU A 14 2.13 -19.04 12.13
CA LEU A 14 1.42 -20.03 11.32
C LEU A 14 0.70 -19.43 10.11
N VAL A 15 0.58 -18.10 10.03
CA VAL A 15 -0.10 -17.42 8.92
C VAL A 15 0.86 -17.28 7.74
N LYS A 16 0.53 -17.95 6.63
CA LYS A 16 1.25 -17.78 5.36
C LYS A 16 0.86 -16.44 4.74
N VAL A 17 1.84 -15.57 4.55
CA VAL A 17 1.65 -14.25 3.94
C VAL A 17 2.22 -14.24 2.53
N SER A 18 1.43 -13.78 1.55
CA SER A 18 1.89 -13.46 0.20
C SER A 18 1.75 -11.95 -0.05
N LEU A 19 2.74 -11.35 -0.70
CA LEU A 19 2.73 -9.93 -1.05
C LEU A 19 2.89 -9.79 -2.57
N LYS A 20 1.98 -9.05 -3.20
CA LYS A 20 2.02 -8.75 -4.64
C LYS A 20 1.97 -7.24 -4.81
N ARG A 21 2.78 -6.71 -5.74
CA ARG A 21 2.71 -5.29 -6.13
C ARG A 21 1.80 -5.17 -7.34
N GLN A 22 0.72 -4.42 -7.19
CA GLN A 22 -0.32 -4.24 -8.21
C GLN A 22 -0.83 -2.80 -8.18
N ARG A 23 -1.37 -2.33 -9.32
CA ARG A 23 -2.08 -1.06 -9.40
C ARG A 23 -3.38 -1.12 -8.59
N SER A 24 -3.86 0.03 -8.12
CA SER A 24 -5.05 0.13 -7.28
C SER A 24 -6.32 -0.41 -7.96
N ASP A 25 -6.49 -0.18 -9.26
CA ASP A 25 -7.60 -0.72 -10.06
C ASP A 25 -7.57 -2.25 -10.17
N THR A 26 -6.38 -2.82 -10.35
CA THR A 26 -6.17 -4.28 -10.33
C THR A 26 -6.51 -4.85 -8.95
N GLN A 27 -6.06 -4.21 -7.86
CA GLN A 27 -6.37 -4.65 -6.50
C GLN A 27 -7.88 -4.63 -6.23
N SER A 28 -8.60 -3.58 -6.66
CA SER A 28 -10.06 -3.54 -6.51
C SER A 28 -10.76 -4.66 -7.28
N THR A 29 -10.26 -5.01 -8.46
CA THR A 29 -10.81 -6.13 -9.24
C THR A 29 -10.53 -7.47 -8.56
N ASP A 30 -9.32 -7.65 -8.03
CA ASP A 30 -8.91 -8.90 -7.37
C ASP A 30 -9.59 -9.10 -6.01
N LEU A 31 -9.82 -8.02 -5.24
CA LEU A 31 -10.60 -8.06 -3.99
C LEU A 31 -12.04 -8.50 -4.26
N ASN A 32 -12.73 -7.88 -5.23
CA ASN A 32 -14.10 -8.26 -5.59
C ASN A 32 -14.19 -9.71 -6.10
N ALA A 33 -13.13 -10.19 -6.76
CA ALA A 33 -13.03 -11.56 -7.25
C ALA A 33 -12.48 -12.56 -6.22
N ASN A 34 -12.28 -12.16 -4.95
CA ASN A 34 -11.70 -12.98 -3.87
C ASN A 34 -10.33 -13.62 -4.22
N ARG A 35 -9.51 -12.92 -5.03
CA ARG A 35 -8.16 -13.38 -5.40
C ARG A 35 -7.08 -12.86 -4.45
N ILE A 36 -7.39 -11.83 -3.68
CA ILE A 36 -6.58 -11.27 -2.59
C ILE A 36 -7.49 -10.94 -1.42
N ASP A 37 -6.96 -10.99 -0.21
CA ASP A 37 -7.73 -10.77 1.02
C ASP A 37 -7.77 -9.29 1.43
N VAL A 38 -6.66 -8.57 1.22
CA VAL A 38 -6.49 -7.16 1.61
C VAL A 38 -5.67 -6.43 0.54
N GLY A 39 -6.06 -5.18 0.26
CA GLY A 39 -5.35 -4.29 -0.66
C GLY A 39 -4.96 -2.96 0.00
N PHE A 40 -3.82 -2.40 -0.41
CA PHE A 40 -3.40 -1.05 -0.05
C PHE A 40 -3.43 -0.21 -1.33
N ALA A 41 -4.38 0.71 -1.39
CA ALA A 41 -4.67 1.49 -2.58
C ALA A 41 -4.86 2.97 -2.26
N VAL A 42 -4.40 3.82 -3.18
CA VAL A 42 -4.74 5.24 -3.17
C VAL A 42 -6.17 5.43 -3.69
N ARG A 43 -6.80 6.54 -3.29
CA ARG A 43 -8.22 6.83 -3.58
C ARG A 43 -8.50 6.72 -5.08
N HIS A 44 -9.37 5.78 -5.45
CA HIS A 44 -9.87 5.60 -6.81
C HIS A 44 -11.33 5.12 -6.76
N ARG A 45 -11.95 4.87 -7.92
CA ARG A 45 -13.29 4.28 -7.96
C ARG A 45 -13.21 2.79 -7.62
N PHE A 46 -13.43 2.47 -6.35
CA PHE A 46 -13.57 1.10 -5.88
C PHE A 46 -14.90 0.48 -6.33
N GLN A 47 -14.94 -0.84 -6.42
CA GLN A 47 -16.19 -1.58 -6.64
C GLN A 47 -17.10 -1.50 -5.40
N ARG A 48 -18.42 -1.60 -5.61
CA ARG A 48 -19.44 -1.26 -4.59
C ARG A 48 -19.44 -2.16 -3.35
N ASN A 49 -18.93 -3.37 -3.47
CA ASN A 49 -18.91 -4.38 -2.42
C ASN A 49 -17.57 -4.46 -1.70
N ILE A 50 -16.73 -3.43 -1.81
CA ILE A 50 -15.45 -3.34 -1.13
C ILE A 50 -15.59 -2.33 0.00
N GLU A 51 -15.30 -2.77 1.22
CA GLU A 51 -15.15 -1.89 2.36
C GLU A 51 -13.82 -1.15 2.26
N VAL A 52 -13.83 0.17 2.51
CA VAL A 52 -12.65 1.01 2.42
C VAL A 52 -12.47 1.75 3.74
N MET A 53 -11.31 1.59 4.36
CA MET A 53 -10.92 2.29 5.57
C MET A 53 -9.68 3.17 5.33
N PRO A 54 -9.66 4.43 5.78
CA PRO A 54 -8.44 5.24 5.79
C PRO A 54 -7.38 4.59 6.68
N PHE A 55 -6.15 4.46 6.16
CA PHE A 55 -5.03 3.87 6.91
C PHE A 55 -3.91 4.88 7.18
N THR A 56 -3.47 5.59 6.14
CA THR A 56 -2.44 6.62 6.23
C THR A 56 -2.65 7.66 5.13
N GLN A 57 -1.98 8.80 5.26
CA GLN A 57 -1.89 9.83 4.24
C GLN A 57 -0.46 9.85 3.66
N GLU A 58 -0.35 9.72 2.35
CA GLU A 58 0.93 9.79 1.64
C GLU A 58 1.03 11.14 0.90
N PRO A 59 1.83 12.11 1.39
CA PRO A 59 1.97 13.39 0.73
C PRO A 59 2.74 13.24 -0.59
N LEU A 60 2.30 13.96 -1.62
CA LEU A 60 3.06 14.09 -2.85
C LEU A 60 4.15 15.14 -2.63
N VAL A 61 5.41 14.73 -2.68
CA VAL A 61 6.57 15.59 -2.43
C VAL A 61 7.52 15.58 -3.62
N ALA A 62 8.23 16.69 -3.83
CA ALA A 62 9.34 16.72 -4.76
C ALA A 62 10.55 16.04 -4.13
N VAL A 63 11.06 14.99 -4.77
CA VAL A 63 12.29 14.31 -4.32
C VAL A 63 13.43 14.76 -5.21
N MET A 64 14.49 15.30 -4.60
CA MET A 64 15.69 15.72 -5.31
C MET A 64 16.96 15.20 -4.63
N SER A 65 18.07 15.20 -5.37
CA SER A 65 19.37 14.89 -4.79
C SER A 65 19.71 15.88 -3.69
N ARG A 66 20.33 15.40 -2.59
CA ARG A 66 20.89 16.25 -1.52
C ARG A 66 21.89 17.30 -2.01
N HIS A 67 22.43 17.14 -3.21
CA HIS A 67 23.40 18.07 -3.82
C HIS A 67 22.76 19.00 -4.86
N HIS A 68 21.44 18.92 -5.04
CA HIS A 68 20.73 19.79 -5.97
C HIS A 68 20.66 21.21 -5.42
N ARG A 69 20.90 22.23 -6.26
CA ARG A 69 20.94 23.64 -5.85
C ARG A 69 19.67 24.10 -5.11
N LEU A 70 18.52 23.53 -5.44
CA LEU A 70 17.23 23.87 -4.83
C LEU A 70 16.92 23.05 -3.57
N ALA A 71 17.77 22.10 -3.16
CA ALA A 71 17.50 21.23 -2.02
C ALA A 71 17.59 21.94 -0.66
N GLU A 72 18.22 23.11 -0.60
CA GLU A 72 18.34 23.95 0.61
C GLU A 72 17.36 25.13 0.59
N GLN A 73 16.51 25.22 -0.43
CA GLN A 73 15.53 26.31 -0.59
C GLN A 73 14.12 25.79 -0.27
N GLU A 74 13.89 25.46 1.00
CA GLU A 74 12.54 25.21 1.57
C GLU A 74 12.13 26.35 2.52
#